data_AF-A0A843S602-F1
#
_entry.id   AF-A0A843S602-F1
#
_cell.length_a   1.000
_cell.length_b   1.000
_cell.length_c   1.000
_cell.angle_alpha   90.00
_cell.angle_beta   90.00
_cell.angle_gamma   90.00
#
_symmetry.space_group_name_H-M   'P 1'
#
loop_
_entity.id
_entity.type
_entity.pdbx_description
1 polymer ?
#
loop_
_entity_poly.entity_id
_entity_poly.type
_entity_poly.pdbx_seq_one_letter_code
_entity_poly.pdbx_strand_id
1 'polypeptide(L)'
;MISRRRFLQASLAASIAGAGWHLTRGRALADAGLHPPAATASEAIRPERTIRLFNGRDLDGLYGWLKDTHYEDPQKVFTVADGLLRISGETHGYLGTRQAYRDYHLVVEYT
;
A
#
# COMPACT_ATOMS: atom_id res chain seq x y z
N MET A 1 -4.30 38.79 -3.20
CA MET A 1 -4.96 38.46 -4.47
C MET A 1 -3.91 38.42 -5.58
N ILE A 2 -3.31 37.25 -5.84
CA ILE A 2 -2.42 36.98 -6.99
C ILE A 2 -2.72 35.55 -7.44
N SER A 3 -3.32 35.44 -8.62
CA SER A 3 -3.48 34.21 -9.40
C SER A 3 -2.24 34.03 -10.27
N ARG A 4 -1.81 32.77 -10.53
CA ARG A 4 -1.44 32.27 -11.88
C ARG A 4 -0.76 30.88 -11.88
N ARG A 5 -1.24 30.04 -12.81
CA ARG A 5 -0.54 28.96 -13.58
C ARG A 5 -0.42 27.60 -12.86
N ARG A 6 -1.33 26.64 -13.12
CA ARG A 6 -1.26 25.64 -14.21
C ARG A 6 0.16 25.06 -14.39
N PHE A 7 0.42 23.92 -13.76
CA PHE A 7 1.53 23.03 -14.10
C PHE A 7 1.02 21.89 -14.98
N LEU A 8 1.88 21.53 -15.92
CA LEU A 8 1.59 20.83 -17.16
C LEU A 8 1.13 19.38 -17.01
N GLN A 9 0.30 18.98 -17.97
CA GLN A 9 0.17 17.61 -18.45
C GLN A 9 1.54 17.00 -18.72
N ALA A 10 1.76 15.78 -18.24
CA ALA A 10 2.70 14.85 -18.87
C ALA A 10 1.87 13.72 -19.48
N SER A 11 1.60 13.86 -20.78
CA SER A 11 1.14 12.77 -21.64
C SER A 11 2.32 11.83 -21.89
N LEU A 12 2.12 10.53 -21.70
CA LEU A 12 2.91 9.51 -22.39
C LEU A 12 1.96 8.40 -22.82
N ALA A 13 1.42 8.59 -24.03
CA ALA A 13 0.97 7.50 -24.86
C ALA A 13 2.23 6.81 -25.42
N ALA A 14 2.41 5.53 -25.12
CA ALA A 14 3.33 4.67 -25.84
C ALA A 14 2.50 3.56 -26.49
N SER A 15 2.07 3.81 -27.73
CA SER A 15 1.59 2.77 -28.63
C SER A 15 2.79 2.02 -29.16
N ILE A 16 2.84 0.71 -28.95
CA ILE A 16 3.69 -0.19 -29.73
C ILE A 16 2.76 -1.19 -30.41
N ALA A 17 2.81 -1.18 -31.74
CA ALA A 17 2.03 -2.05 -32.59
C ALA A 17 2.65 -3.45 -32.67
N GLY A 18 1.78 -4.46 -32.63
CA GLY A 18 1.86 -5.66 -33.47
C GLY A 18 2.98 -6.66 -33.19
N ALA A 19 2.61 -7.77 -32.56
CA ALA A 19 2.85 -9.13 -33.06
C ALA A 19 2.21 -10.09 -32.05
N GLY A 20 1.36 -11.00 -32.52
CA GLY A 20 0.92 -12.11 -31.68
C GLY A 20 2.13 -12.94 -31.22
N TRP A 21 1.91 -13.81 -30.25
CA TRP A 21 2.29 -15.23 -30.22
C TRP A 21 2.13 -15.74 -28.78
N HIS A 22 1.26 -16.74 -28.66
CA HIS A 22 1.32 -17.90 -27.77
C HIS A 22 1.37 -17.73 -26.23
N LEU A 23 0.41 -18.44 -25.62
CA LEU A 23 0.38 -18.91 -24.23
C LEU A 23 1.78 -19.17 -23.64
N THR A 24 2.09 -18.42 -22.58
CA THR A 24 2.72 -19.01 -21.40
C THR A 24 2.06 -18.40 -20.16
N ARG A 25 1.33 -19.24 -19.41
CA ARG A 25 1.02 -18.97 -18.00
C ARG A 25 2.35 -19.00 -17.24
N GLY A 26 3.06 -17.88 -17.27
CA GLY A 26 4.34 -17.68 -16.63
C GLY A 26 4.19 -16.73 -15.45
N ARG A 27 3.82 -17.29 -14.30
CA ARG A 27 4.30 -16.89 -12.97
C ARG A 27 4.42 -15.37 -12.73
N ALA A 28 3.29 -14.72 -12.42
CA ALA A 28 3.34 -13.50 -11.63
C ALA A 28 3.85 -13.88 -10.24
N LEU A 29 5.18 -13.92 -10.07
CA LEU A 29 5.77 -13.70 -8.76
C LEU A 29 5.38 -12.28 -8.41
N ALA A 30 4.39 -12.15 -7.54
CA ALA A 30 4.06 -10.89 -6.92
C ALA A 30 5.37 -10.35 -6.32
N ASP A 31 5.90 -9.31 -6.94
CA ASP A 31 6.52 -8.24 -6.19
C ASP A 31 5.45 -7.86 -5.16
N ALA A 32 5.49 -8.46 -3.97
CA ALA A 32 4.64 -8.15 -2.83
C ALA A 32 5.07 -6.80 -2.26
N GLY A 33 5.22 -5.85 -3.19
CA GLY A 33 5.95 -4.63 -3.10
C GLY A 33 5.39 -3.88 -1.93
N LEU A 34 6.29 -3.25 -1.21
CA LEU A 34 6.01 -2.42 -0.05
C LEU A 34 5.14 -1.21 -0.39
N HIS A 35 4.56 -1.17 -1.59
CA HIS A 35 3.98 -0.01 -2.23
C HIS A 35 2.47 0.05 -1.99
N PRO A 36 1.91 1.27 -1.98
CA PRO A 36 0.48 1.49 -1.87
C PRO A 36 -0.30 0.80 -2.99
N PRO A 37 -1.56 0.41 -2.74
CA PRO A 37 -2.45 -0.09 -3.78
C PRO A 37 -2.63 0.97 -4.88
N ALA A 38 -2.58 0.55 -6.14
CA ALA A 38 -2.84 1.40 -7.31
C ALA A 38 -4.34 1.56 -7.65
N ALA A 39 -5.24 1.18 -6.73
CA ALA A 39 -6.68 1.10 -7.01
C ALA A 39 -7.37 2.48 -7.04
N THR A 40 -8.32 2.65 -7.96
CA THR A 40 -9.16 3.86 -8.00
C THR A 40 -10.24 3.82 -6.91
N ALA A 41 -10.78 4.98 -6.51
CA ALA A 41 -11.79 5.06 -5.43
C ALA A 41 -13.05 4.21 -5.69
N SER A 42 -13.45 4.01 -6.96
CA SER A 42 -14.58 3.15 -7.35
C SER A 42 -14.29 1.64 -7.17
N GLU A 43 -13.03 1.26 -7.15
CA GLU A 43 -12.56 -0.13 -6.97
C GLU A 43 -12.25 -0.47 -5.50
N ALA A 44 -12.14 0.54 -4.63
CA ALA A 44 -11.87 0.34 -3.21
C ALA A 44 -12.95 -0.51 -2.52
N ILE A 45 -12.51 -1.39 -1.62
CA ILE A 45 -13.36 -2.33 -0.91
C ILE A 45 -14.27 -1.57 0.06
N ARG A 46 -15.59 -1.78 -0.04
CA ARG A 46 -16.55 -1.38 0.97
C ARG A 46 -16.87 -2.58 1.88
N PRO A 47 -16.42 -2.59 3.15
CA PRO A 47 -16.66 -3.74 4.03
C PRO A 47 -18.14 -3.92 4.34
N GLU A 48 -18.69 -5.10 4.06
CA GLU A 48 -20.05 -5.49 4.47
C GLU A 48 -20.08 -6.18 5.84
N ARG A 49 -18.90 -6.56 6.34
CA ARG A 49 -18.65 -7.22 7.62
C ARG A 49 -17.28 -6.82 8.15
N THR A 50 -17.02 -7.13 9.41
CA THR A 50 -15.70 -6.90 10.01
C THR A 50 -14.62 -7.67 9.25
N ILE A 51 -13.58 -6.95 8.84
CA ILE A 51 -12.37 -7.50 8.21
C ILE A 51 -11.23 -7.29 9.19
N ARG A 52 -10.49 -8.36 9.50
CA ARG A 52 -9.33 -8.31 10.38
C ARG A 52 -8.10 -7.95 9.56
N LEU A 53 -7.66 -6.69 9.69
CA LEU A 53 -6.56 -6.12 8.92
C LEU A 53 -5.18 -6.59 9.39
N PHE A 54 -5.04 -6.99 10.65
CA PHE A 54 -3.80 -7.51 11.23
C PHE A 54 -3.99 -8.95 11.71
N ASN A 55 -3.09 -9.83 11.29
CA ASN A 55 -3.20 -11.26 11.55
C ASN A 55 -2.62 -11.68 12.92
N GLY A 56 -1.88 -10.80 13.61
CA GLY A 56 -1.26 -11.09 14.90
C GLY A 56 0.05 -11.87 14.82
N ARG A 57 0.67 -12.00 13.65
CA ARG A 57 1.91 -12.76 13.46
C ARG A 57 2.96 -11.97 12.69
N ASP A 58 2.53 -11.25 11.66
CA ASP A 58 3.40 -10.51 10.76
C ASP A 58 2.63 -9.34 10.11
N LEU A 59 3.31 -8.60 9.24
CA LEU A 59 2.72 -7.46 8.52
C LEU A 59 2.06 -7.88 7.20
N ASP A 60 1.74 -9.16 6.99
CA ASP A 60 1.01 -9.56 5.79
C ASP A 60 -0.35 -8.86 5.74
N GLY A 61 -0.68 -8.27 4.58
CA GLY A 61 -1.82 -7.36 4.41
C GLY A 61 -1.52 -5.87 4.72
N LEU A 62 -0.38 -5.56 5.33
CA LEU A 62 0.09 -4.20 5.60
C LEU A 62 1.41 -3.92 4.86
N TYR A 63 1.73 -2.64 4.70
CA TYR A 63 3.04 -2.16 4.27
C TYR A 63 3.44 -0.94 5.10
N GLY A 64 4.74 -0.80 5.39
CA GLY A 64 5.29 0.34 6.10
C GLY A 64 5.92 1.35 5.15
N TRP A 65 5.86 2.62 5.51
CA TRP A 65 6.64 3.67 4.87
C TRP A 65 7.26 4.57 5.94
N LEU A 66 8.56 4.84 5.81
CA LEU A 66 9.38 5.65 6.70
C LEU A 66 9.96 6.82 5.91
N LYS A 67 10.13 7.96 6.58
CA LYS A 67 10.58 9.21 5.94
C LYS A 67 11.94 9.07 5.23
N ASP A 68 12.89 8.39 5.85
CA ASP A 68 14.28 8.37 5.39
C ASP A 68 14.58 7.16 4.51
N THR A 69 14.01 6.00 4.85
CA THR A 69 14.26 4.72 4.18
C THR A 69 13.10 4.27 3.30
N HIS A 70 12.04 5.07 3.20
CA HIS A 70 10.82 4.77 2.46
C HIS A 70 10.28 3.41 2.89
N TYR A 71 10.33 2.43 2.01
CA TYR A 71 9.73 1.13 2.22
C TYR A 71 10.62 0.15 2.98
N GLU A 72 11.90 0.45 3.11
CA GLU A 72 12.84 -0.38 3.85
C GLU A 72 12.77 -0.03 5.34
N ASP A 73 12.78 -1.05 6.21
CA ASP A 73 12.78 -0.86 7.67
C ASP A 73 14.02 -1.52 8.33
N PRO A 74 15.23 -0.99 8.08
CA PRO A 74 16.46 -1.55 8.65
C PRO A 74 16.54 -1.40 10.17
N GLN A 75 15.82 -0.42 10.74
CA GLN A 75 15.79 -0.13 12.17
C GLN A 75 14.72 -0.93 12.92
N LYS A 76 13.88 -1.70 12.22
CA LYS A 76 12.78 -2.46 12.81
C LYS A 76 11.82 -1.55 13.58
N VAL A 77 11.46 -0.43 12.98
CA VAL A 77 10.44 0.49 13.49
C VAL A 77 9.09 -0.21 13.62
N PHE A 78 8.77 -1.11 12.68
CA PHE A 78 7.55 -1.91 12.69
C PHE A 78 7.88 -3.38 13.00
N THR A 79 7.39 -3.88 14.13
CA THR A 79 7.62 -5.27 14.56
C THR A 79 6.33 -5.92 15.07
N VAL A 80 6.34 -7.24 15.19
CA VAL A 80 5.28 -8.00 15.87
C VAL A 80 5.90 -8.74 17.05
N ALA A 81 5.32 -8.54 18.23
CA ALA A 81 5.71 -9.22 19.47
C ALA A 81 4.45 -9.56 20.26
N ASP A 82 4.38 -10.79 20.80
CA ASP A 82 3.25 -11.27 21.60
C ASP A 82 1.88 -11.11 20.94
N GLY A 83 1.84 -11.23 19.62
CA GLY A 83 0.61 -11.08 18.83
C GLY A 83 0.17 -9.64 18.59
N LEU A 84 0.98 -8.65 19.01
CA LEU A 84 0.70 -7.23 18.91
C LEU A 84 1.64 -6.56 17.91
N LEU A 85 1.10 -5.61 17.15
CA LEU A 85 1.88 -4.70 16.33
C LEU A 85 2.57 -3.68 17.24
N ARG A 86 3.90 -3.61 17.18
CA ARG A 86 4.71 -2.69 17.97
C ARG A 86 5.42 -1.70 17.04
N ILE A 87 5.21 -0.41 17.31
CA ILE A 87 5.82 0.69 16.57
C ILE A 87 6.79 1.42 17.52
N SER A 88 8.09 1.42 17.20
CA SER A 88 9.10 2.02 18.09
C SER A 88 9.00 3.55 18.17
N GLY A 89 8.54 4.19 17.10
CA GLY A 89 8.50 5.64 16.96
C GLY A 89 9.86 6.29 16.69
N GLU A 90 10.92 5.51 16.47
CA GLU A 90 12.28 6.01 16.23
C GLU A 90 12.40 6.84 14.94
N THR A 91 11.66 6.45 13.90
CA THR A 91 11.58 7.17 12.62
C THR A 91 10.14 7.49 12.27
N HIS A 92 9.89 8.68 11.71
CA HIS A 92 8.57 9.10 11.26
C HIS A 92 8.09 8.26 10.07
N GLY A 93 6.85 7.80 10.12
CA GLY A 93 6.28 6.97 9.07
C GLY A 93 4.83 6.59 9.31
N TYR A 94 4.33 5.65 8.52
CA TYR A 94 2.99 5.09 8.65
C TYR A 94 2.94 3.62 8.22
N LEU A 95 1.89 2.92 8.66
CA LEU A 95 1.46 1.65 8.09
C LEU A 95 0.21 1.87 7.25
N GLY A 96 0.18 1.28 6.07
CA GLY A 96 -0.96 1.28 5.15
C GLY A 96 -1.45 -0.14 4.89
N THR A 97 -2.71 -0.28 4.50
CA THR A 97 -3.28 -1.55 4.03
C THR A 97 -2.90 -1.78 2.57
N ARG A 98 -2.59 -3.03 2.22
CA ARG A 98 -2.29 -3.41 0.82
C ARG A 98 -3.50 -3.32 -0.10
N GLN A 99 -4.71 -3.35 0.45
CA GLN A 99 -5.95 -3.08 -0.27
C GLN A 99 -6.44 -1.67 0.03
N ALA A 100 -7.09 -1.05 -0.96
CA ALA A 100 -7.80 0.20 -0.75
C ALA A 100 -9.20 -0.08 -0.17
N TYR A 101 -9.62 0.71 0.82
CA TYR A 101 -10.93 0.63 1.44
C TYR A 101 -11.67 1.96 1.33
N ARG A 102 -13.00 1.92 1.27
CA ARG A 102 -13.90 3.07 1.36
C ARG A 102 -15.08 2.78 2.28
N ASP A 103 -15.78 3.82 2.70
CA ASP A 103 -17.04 3.75 3.46
C ASP A 103 -16.97 2.80 4.67
N TYR A 104 -15.83 2.83 5.38
CA TYR A 104 -15.53 1.91 6.48
C TYR A 104 -15.58 2.60 7.84
N HIS A 105 -15.78 1.81 8.89
CA HIS A 105 -15.52 2.19 10.26
C HIS A 105 -14.29 1.41 10.76
N LEU A 106 -13.22 2.12 11.08
CA LEU A 106 -11.97 1.53 11.56
C LEU A 106 -11.97 1.50 13.09
N VAL A 107 -11.70 0.32 13.65
CA VAL A 107 -11.56 0.11 15.10
C VAL A 107 -10.15 -0.42 15.37
N VAL A 108 -9.46 0.18 16.34
CA VAL A 108 -8.11 -0.20 16.77
C VAL A 108 -8.06 -0.13 18.29
N GLU A 109 -7.36 -1.09 18.90
CA GLU A 109 -7.00 -1.07 20.31
C GLU A 109 -5.50 -0.79 20.44
N TYR A 110 -5.12 -0.01 21.45
CA TYR A 110 -3.73 0.37 21.70
C TYR A 110 -3.45 0.42 23.21
N THR A 111 -2.17 0.26 23.58
CA THR A 111 -1.68 0.22 24.96
C THR A 111 -0.40 1.01 25.11
#